data_AF-A0A2T7NL95-F1
#
_entry.id   AF-A0A2T7NL95-F1
#
_cell.length_a   1.000
_cell.length_b   1.000
_cell.length_c   1.000
_cell.angle_alpha   90.00
_cell.angle_beta   90.00
_cell.angle_gamma   90.00
#
_symmetry.space_group_name_H-M   'P 1'
#
loop_
_entity.id
_entity.type
_entity.pdbx_description
1 polymer ?
#
loop_
_entity_poly.entity_id
_entity_poly.type
_entity_poly.pdbx_seq_one_letter_code
_entity_poly.pdbx_strand_id
1 'polypeptide(L)'
;MLSVSGWSPFCHQLAMALPGAPTTNKQVLDKYLQLEQPDDGIMAEYVWIDGTGEGIRSKCKTLNAEPKSPKDCPVWNFDGSSTYQAEGSNSDMYLYPVALFRDPFRRGKNKLVLCEVYKYNKKPAETNRRKTCAEAMEKAKDTHPWFGIEQEYTLLDYDGHPFGWPKNGFPGPQGPYYCGVGANKVYGRDVVEAHYRACLYSGIKIAGCNAEVMPAQWEFQVGPCEGIEMGDHLWVARYILHRVAEEFGVVVTLDPKPMEGDWNGAGAHCNYSTQAMRGPGGVAEIEKAIEKLSKHHVRHIKAYDPREGKDNERRLTGFHETSSIHDFSAGVANRGASIRIPRQVSEDGCGYLEDRRPASNCDPYSVTEVGGGTAGQNLILISVTLHTDLGDMKLELYCEQCPRACENFLALCASGYYDGCIFHRNVPGFMVQTGDPTGKGKGGDSIWGGYFEDEFRESLKHATRGIVSMANNGLDSNGSQFFITYSKQPHLDMKYTIFGRLIDGFETLDSLEKVPVNPQNYRPETEIRIRSVTIHANPLAV
;
A
#
# COMPACT_ATOMS: atom_id res chain seq x y z
N MET A 1 -69.78 11.92 20.65
CA MET A 1 -70.13 11.23 19.38
C MET A 1 -69.40 11.97 18.28
N LEU A 2 -68.53 11.43 17.44
CA LEU A 2 -68.07 10.07 17.18
C LEU A 2 -66.66 10.20 16.57
N SER A 3 -65.80 9.24 16.91
CA SER A 3 -64.52 8.95 16.28
C SER A 3 -64.69 8.51 14.83
N VAL A 4 -63.76 8.87 13.95
CA VAL A 4 -63.40 8.01 12.81
C VAL A 4 -61.87 7.97 12.67
N SER A 5 -61.31 6.97 13.35
CA SER A 5 -60.06 6.30 13.02
C SER A 5 -60.14 5.65 11.63
N GLY A 6 -59.03 5.63 10.90
CA GLY A 6 -58.79 4.57 9.91
C GLY A 6 -58.29 5.02 8.55
N TRP A 7 -57.02 5.44 8.47
CA TRP A 7 -56.22 5.25 7.25
C TRP A 7 -54.94 4.54 7.66
N SER A 8 -54.94 3.23 7.45
CA SER A 8 -53.79 2.34 7.61
C SER A 8 -52.81 2.55 6.44
N PRO A 9 -51.49 2.64 6.67
CA PRO A 9 -50.51 2.58 5.60
C PRO A 9 -50.13 1.11 5.33
N PHE A 10 -51.03 0.34 4.72
CA PHE A 10 -50.66 -0.94 4.10
C PHE A 10 -50.17 -0.66 2.66
N CYS A 11 -48.94 -0.17 2.56
CA CYS A 11 -48.12 -0.29 1.35
C CYS A 11 -46.70 -0.63 1.80
N HIS A 12 -46.51 -1.87 2.24
CA HIS A 12 -45.20 -2.48 2.48
C HIS A 12 -45.24 -3.91 1.96
N GLN A 13 -44.09 -4.36 1.47
CA GLN A 13 -43.75 -5.68 0.93
C GLN A 13 -44.11 -5.93 -0.54
N LEU A 14 -43.15 -5.59 -1.40
CA LEU A 14 -42.61 -6.53 -2.37
C LEU A 14 -41.20 -6.11 -2.78
N ALA A 15 -40.26 -6.20 -1.82
CA ALA A 15 -38.89 -6.53 -2.20
C ALA A 15 -38.92 -8.04 -2.44
N MET A 16 -38.85 -8.47 -3.70
CA MET A 16 -38.67 -9.89 -4.01
C MET A 16 -37.32 -10.32 -3.43
N ALA A 17 -37.36 -10.97 -2.27
CA ALA A 17 -36.21 -11.69 -1.75
C ALA A 17 -35.78 -12.70 -2.81
N LEU A 18 -34.49 -12.71 -3.14
CA LEU A 18 -33.89 -13.77 -3.95
C LEU A 18 -34.23 -15.13 -3.32
N PRO A 19 -34.70 -16.13 -4.09
CA PRO A 19 -35.01 -17.43 -3.53
C PRO A 19 -33.73 -18.08 -2.96
N GLY A 20 -33.66 -18.26 -1.64
CA GLY A 20 -32.65 -19.13 -1.01
C GLY A 20 -31.86 -18.56 0.18
N ALA A 21 -31.85 -17.24 0.40
CA ALA A 21 -31.20 -16.66 1.58
C ALA A 21 -32.19 -16.48 2.74
N PRO A 22 -31.94 -17.03 3.95
CA PRO A 22 -32.78 -16.75 5.11
C PRO A 22 -32.71 -15.26 5.46
N THR A 23 -33.79 -14.51 5.22
CA THR A 23 -33.87 -13.08 5.58
C THR A 23 -34.52 -12.92 6.96
N THR A 24 -33.88 -12.16 7.85
CA THR A 24 -34.48 -11.79 9.14
C THR A 24 -35.49 -10.65 8.96
N ASN A 25 -36.52 -10.59 9.81
CA ASN A 25 -37.51 -9.51 9.78
C ASN A 25 -36.96 -8.26 10.49
N LYS A 26 -36.60 -7.23 9.72
CA LYS A 26 -36.01 -5.99 10.24
C LYS A 26 -36.95 -5.18 11.14
N GLN A 27 -38.27 -5.27 10.94
CA GLN A 27 -39.25 -4.61 11.83
C GLN A 27 -39.27 -5.24 13.23
N VAL A 28 -39.02 -6.55 13.31
CA VAL A 28 -38.90 -7.23 14.61
C VAL A 28 -37.66 -6.73 15.36
N LEU A 29 -36.53 -6.50 14.67
CA LEU A 29 -35.33 -5.92 15.28
C LEU A 29 -35.56 -4.48 15.77
N ASP A 30 -36.22 -3.65 14.96
CA ASP A 30 -36.47 -2.23 15.28
C ASP A 30 -37.20 -2.05 16.62
N LYS A 31 -38.16 -2.94 16.93
CA LYS A 31 -38.82 -2.99 18.25
C LYS A 31 -37.83 -3.01 19.42
N TYR A 32 -36.72 -3.75 19.30
CA TYR A 32 -35.72 -3.86 20.36
C TYR A 32 -34.74 -2.68 20.36
N LEU A 33 -34.42 -2.13 19.19
CA LEU A 33 -33.57 -0.94 19.06
C LEU A 33 -34.23 0.35 19.59
N GLN A 34 -35.56 0.34 19.76
CA GLN A 34 -36.32 1.44 20.36
C GLN A 34 -36.46 1.35 21.89
N LEU A 35 -35.99 0.27 22.52
CA LEU A 35 -35.96 0.20 23.98
C LEU A 35 -35.08 1.32 24.54
N GLU A 36 -35.51 1.90 25.66
CA GLU A 36 -34.71 2.90 26.36
C GLU A 36 -33.39 2.27 26.80
N GLN A 37 -32.29 2.83 26.31
CA GLN A 37 -30.95 2.44 26.71
C GLN A 37 -30.62 3.13 28.04
N PRO A 38 -30.19 2.40 29.07
CA PRO A 38 -29.81 3.01 30.34
C PRO A 38 -28.58 3.91 30.17
N ASP A 39 -28.52 4.99 30.95
CA ASP A 39 -27.48 6.02 30.83
C ASP A 39 -26.06 5.50 31.08
N ASP A 40 -25.92 4.42 31.86
CA ASP A 40 -24.69 3.70 32.20
C ASP A 40 -24.46 2.44 31.34
N GLY A 41 -25.21 2.27 30.24
CA GLY A 41 -25.11 1.11 29.35
C GLY A 41 -24.66 1.49 27.94
N ILE A 42 -23.47 2.09 27.79
CA ILE A 42 -23.00 2.57 26.49
C ILE A 42 -22.35 1.43 25.69
N MET A 43 -22.77 1.23 24.45
CA MET A 43 -22.19 0.25 23.55
C MET A 43 -21.07 0.90 22.74
N ALA A 44 -19.85 0.38 22.91
CA ALA A 44 -18.66 0.77 22.16
C ALA A 44 -18.23 -0.36 21.23
N GLU A 45 -18.39 -0.16 19.93
CA GLU A 45 -17.97 -1.10 18.89
C GLU A 45 -16.50 -0.86 18.54
N TYR A 46 -15.62 -1.77 18.96
CA TYR A 46 -14.19 -1.71 18.65
C TYR A 46 -13.98 -2.26 17.24
N VAL A 47 -13.37 -1.46 16.36
CA VAL A 47 -13.14 -1.77 14.94
C VAL A 47 -11.64 -1.84 14.68
N TRP A 48 -11.17 -2.88 13.98
CA TRP A 48 -9.76 -3.04 13.62
C TRP A 48 -9.56 -3.75 12.28
N ILE A 49 -8.34 -3.66 11.75
CA ILE A 49 -7.92 -4.30 10.49
C ILE A 49 -7.28 -5.66 10.82
N ASP A 50 -7.67 -6.71 10.09
CA ASP A 50 -7.17 -8.06 10.31
C ASP A 50 -5.82 -8.35 9.61
N GLY A 51 -5.36 -9.60 9.65
CA GLY A 51 -4.07 -10.01 9.13
C GLY A 51 -3.96 -10.01 7.60
N THR A 52 -5.08 -9.84 6.90
CA THR A 52 -5.05 -9.63 5.43
C THR A 52 -4.61 -8.21 5.06
N GLY A 53 -4.78 -7.24 5.96
CA GLY A 53 -4.61 -5.82 5.67
C GLY A 53 -5.79 -5.18 4.91
N GLU A 54 -6.81 -5.97 4.58
CA GLU A 54 -8.01 -5.55 3.83
C GLU A 54 -9.27 -5.70 4.69
N GLY A 55 -9.39 -6.84 5.38
CA GLY A 55 -10.54 -7.19 6.19
C GLY A 55 -10.70 -6.32 7.43
N ILE A 56 -11.94 -5.90 7.70
CA ILE A 56 -12.32 -5.16 8.89
C ILE A 56 -13.07 -6.10 9.84
N ARG A 57 -12.70 -6.05 11.12
CA ARG A 57 -13.33 -6.82 12.20
C ARG A 57 -13.87 -5.87 13.26
N SER A 58 -14.90 -6.32 13.97
CA SER A 58 -15.41 -5.55 15.09
C SER A 58 -15.98 -6.41 16.21
N LYS A 59 -16.09 -5.82 17.40
CA LYS A 59 -16.89 -6.36 18.52
C LYS A 59 -17.30 -5.28 19.52
N CYS A 60 -18.39 -5.54 20.24
CA CYS A 60 -18.99 -4.58 21.17
C CYS A 60 -18.56 -4.77 22.63
N LYS A 61 -18.16 -3.69 23.29
CA LYS A 61 -18.00 -3.59 24.76
C LYS A 61 -19.10 -2.72 25.36
N THR A 62 -19.61 -3.07 26.53
CA THR A 62 -20.41 -2.13 27.34
C THR A 62 -19.50 -1.27 28.22
N LEU A 63 -19.73 0.04 28.22
CA LEU A 63 -19.05 1.03 29.05
C LEU A 63 -20.07 1.71 29.97
N ASN A 64 -19.64 2.00 31.20
CA ASN A 64 -20.51 2.61 32.22
C ASN A 64 -20.69 4.13 32.07
N ALA A 65 -20.00 4.73 31.11
CA ALA A 65 -20.07 6.15 30.79
C ALA A 65 -19.74 6.37 29.32
N GLU A 66 -20.26 7.45 28.76
CA GLU A 66 -19.96 7.83 27.38
C GLU A 66 -18.51 8.31 27.25
N PRO A 67 -17.65 7.63 26.47
CA PRO A 67 -16.28 8.10 26.26
C PRO A 67 -16.30 9.36 25.40
N LYS A 68 -15.46 10.34 25.76
CA LYS A 68 -15.35 11.63 25.05
C LYS A 68 -14.12 11.68 24.16
N SER A 69 -13.14 10.84 24.44
CA SER A 69 -11.91 10.66 23.67
C SER A 69 -11.54 9.17 23.58
N PRO A 70 -10.69 8.78 22.62
CA PRO A 70 -10.18 7.41 22.55
C PRO A 70 -9.50 6.94 23.85
N LYS A 71 -8.89 7.85 24.62
CA LYS A 71 -8.22 7.53 25.90
C LYS A 71 -9.18 7.09 27.01
N ASP A 72 -10.46 7.45 26.90
CA ASP A 72 -11.50 7.04 27.83
C ASP A 72 -11.99 5.60 27.55
N CYS A 73 -11.64 5.06 26.38
CA CYS A 73 -11.92 3.68 26.01
C CYS A 73 -10.81 2.77 26.58
N PRO A 74 -11.15 1.69 27.29
CA PRO A 74 -10.15 0.74 27.78
C PRO A 74 -9.46 0.03 26.63
N VAL A 75 -8.16 -0.26 26.78
CA VAL A 75 -7.47 -1.23 25.94
C VAL A 75 -8.18 -2.57 26.05
N TRP A 76 -8.38 -3.24 24.93
CA TRP A 76 -9.02 -4.55 24.90
C TRP A 76 -8.13 -5.58 24.20
N ASN A 77 -8.61 -6.81 24.07
CA ASN A 77 -7.89 -7.90 23.44
C ASN A 77 -8.83 -8.72 22.56
N PHE A 78 -8.30 -9.52 21.65
CA PHE A 78 -9.04 -10.47 20.82
C PHE A 78 -8.15 -11.66 20.46
N ASP A 79 -8.78 -12.70 19.89
CA ASP A 79 -8.08 -13.89 19.40
C ASP A 79 -7.51 -13.65 17.98
N GLY A 80 -6.20 -13.43 17.91
CA GLY A 80 -5.43 -13.21 16.69
C GLY A 80 -5.38 -14.43 15.76
N SER A 81 -5.60 -15.65 16.29
CA SER A 81 -5.57 -16.87 15.47
C SER A 81 -6.77 -16.98 14.54
N SER A 82 -7.90 -16.38 14.93
CA SER A 82 -9.12 -16.31 14.13
C SER A 82 -9.14 -15.15 13.12
N THR A 83 -8.03 -14.42 12.99
CA THR A 83 -7.93 -13.19 12.17
C THR A 83 -6.65 -13.12 11.36
N TYR A 84 -5.92 -14.23 11.21
CA TYR A 84 -4.66 -14.33 10.46
C TYR A 84 -3.50 -13.50 11.05
N GLN A 85 -3.50 -13.22 12.36
CA GLN A 85 -2.53 -12.33 12.99
C GLN A 85 -1.67 -12.99 14.08
N ALA A 86 -2.04 -14.20 14.52
CA ALA A 86 -1.28 -14.96 15.52
C ALA A 86 -1.45 -16.47 15.36
N GLU A 87 -0.55 -17.24 15.96
CA GLU A 87 -0.72 -18.69 16.08
C GLU A 87 -1.67 -19.03 17.24
N GLY A 88 -2.37 -20.16 17.15
CA GLY A 88 -3.31 -20.59 18.20
C GLY A 88 -2.68 -20.85 19.57
N SER A 89 -1.38 -21.15 19.62
CA SER A 89 -0.63 -21.39 20.87
C SER A 89 -0.35 -20.11 21.67
N ASN A 90 -0.40 -18.94 21.03
CA ASN A 90 -0.18 -17.63 21.66
C ASN A 90 -0.95 -16.56 20.88
N SER A 91 -2.28 -16.61 20.99
CA SER A 91 -3.16 -15.91 20.06
C SER A 91 -3.65 -14.53 20.53
N ASP A 92 -3.50 -14.21 21.81
CA ASP A 92 -3.99 -12.94 22.35
C ASP A 92 -3.28 -11.73 21.73
N MET A 93 -4.08 -10.82 21.16
CA MET A 93 -3.64 -9.54 20.63
C MET A 93 -4.40 -8.40 21.30
N TYR A 94 -3.81 -7.21 21.31
CA TYR A 94 -4.35 -6.03 21.96
C TYR A 94 -4.93 -5.02 20.96
N LEU A 95 -6.03 -4.39 21.36
CA LEU A 95 -6.70 -3.29 20.68
C LEU A 95 -6.46 -2.00 21.47
N TYR A 96 -5.76 -1.06 20.84
CA TYR A 96 -5.50 0.27 21.40
C TYR A 96 -6.41 1.29 20.69
N PRO A 97 -7.38 1.89 21.40
CA PRO A 97 -8.26 2.92 20.82
C PRO A 97 -7.47 4.13 20.30
N VAL A 98 -7.78 4.57 19.08
CA VAL A 98 -7.09 5.69 18.42
C VAL A 98 -8.00 6.75 17.85
N ALA A 99 -9.24 6.41 17.48
CA ALA A 99 -10.25 7.38 17.04
C ALA A 99 -11.65 6.97 17.50
N LEU A 100 -12.54 7.95 17.67
CA LEU A 100 -13.88 7.77 18.22
C LEU A 100 -14.91 8.44 17.31
N PHE A 101 -15.96 7.71 16.95
CA PHE A 101 -17.05 8.20 16.10
C PHE A 101 -18.41 7.87 16.72
N ARG A 102 -19.47 8.59 16.33
CA ARG A 102 -20.84 8.21 16.72
C ARG A 102 -21.25 6.94 15.97
N ASP A 103 -21.87 6.01 16.66
CA ASP A 103 -22.40 4.78 16.04
C ASP A 103 -23.72 5.08 15.32
N PRO A 104 -23.78 5.00 13.97
CA PRO A 104 -24.99 5.34 13.21
C PRO A 104 -26.04 4.23 13.26
N PHE A 105 -25.66 3.01 13.63
CA PHE A 105 -26.53 1.85 13.69
C PHE A 105 -27.27 1.79 15.03
N ARG A 106 -26.55 2.06 16.12
CA ARG A 106 -27.12 2.05 17.48
C ARG A 106 -27.58 3.42 17.96
N ARG A 107 -27.05 4.50 17.38
CA ARG A 107 -27.38 5.91 17.68
C ARG A 107 -27.14 6.26 19.16
N GLY A 108 -27.60 7.45 19.58
CA GLY A 108 -27.50 7.89 20.97
C GLY A 108 -26.06 8.13 21.43
N LYS A 109 -25.74 7.66 22.63
CA LYS A 109 -24.40 7.78 23.24
C LYS A 109 -23.41 6.71 22.77
N ASN A 110 -23.85 5.75 21.95
CA ASN A 110 -23.04 4.64 21.45
C ASN A 110 -21.94 5.09 20.47
N LYS A 111 -20.86 4.31 20.41
CA LYS A 111 -19.62 4.71 19.73
C LYS A 111 -19.07 3.63 18.81
N LEU A 112 -18.47 4.06 17.71
CA LEU A 112 -17.46 3.27 17.00
C LEU A 112 -16.08 3.70 17.50
N VAL A 113 -15.22 2.73 17.82
CA VAL A 113 -13.88 2.92 18.37
C VAL A 113 -12.88 2.27 17.42
N LEU A 114 -12.23 3.08 16.58
CA LEU A 114 -11.16 2.56 15.73
C LEU A 114 -9.94 2.25 16.59
N CYS A 115 -9.31 1.10 16.33
CA CYS A 115 -8.21 0.59 17.14
C CYS A 115 -6.97 0.24 16.29
N GLU A 116 -5.79 0.49 16.86
CA GLU A 116 -4.55 -0.15 16.44
C GLU A 116 -4.42 -1.55 17.05
N VAL A 117 -3.72 -2.43 16.34
CA VAL A 117 -3.46 -3.81 16.77
C VAL A 117 -2.00 -3.97 17.20
N TYR A 118 -1.82 -4.57 18.39
CA TYR A 118 -0.51 -4.90 18.96
C TYR A 118 -0.46 -6.37 19.38
N LYS A 119 0.69 -6.99 19.25
CA LYS A 119 0.95 -8.38 19.65
C LYS A 119 1.07 -8.51 21.17
N TYR A 120 1.11 -9.76 21.66
CA TYR A 120 1.36 -10.09 23.08
C TYR A 120 2.58 -9.37 23.67
N ASN A 121 3.64 -9.18 22.88
CA ASN A 121 4.90 -8.50 23.27
C ASN A 121 4.86 -6.97 23.12
N LYS A 122 3.69 -6.38 22.91
CA LYS A 122 3.48 -4.93 22.74
C LYS A 122 4.17 -4.31 21.52
N LYS A 123 4.59 -5.12 20.55
CA LYS A 123 4.98 -4.64 19.22
C LYS A 123 3.74 -4.49 18.32
N PRO A 124 3.74 -3.55 17.35
CA PRO A 124 2.67 -3.44 16.36
C PRO A 124 2.49 -4.76 15.58
N ALA A 125 1.26 -5.09 15.20
CA ALA A 125 1.00 -6.15 14.24
C ALA A 125 1.56 -5.79 12.84
N GLU A 126 1.80 -6.79 12.00
CA GLU A 126 2.28 -6.62 10.62
C GLU A 126 1.40 -5.68 9.80
N THR A 127 0.08 -5.76 9.98
CA THR A 127 -0.90 -4.94 9.29
C THR A 127 -1.22 -3.62 10.00
N ASN A 128 -0.54 -3.30 11.12
CA ASN A 128 -0.68 -2.00 11.79
C ASN A 128 0.15 -0.92 11.06
N ARG A 129 -0.33 -0.51 9.89
CA ARG A 129 0.27 0.58 9.08
C ARG A 129 0.00 1.97 9.65
N ARG A 130 -1.01 2.10 10.51
CA ARG A 130 -1.32 3.35 11.20
C ARG A 130 -0.15 3.85 12.03
N LYS A 131 0.55 2.96 12.73
CA LYS A 131 1.66 3.32 13.63
C LYS A 131 2.77 4.10 12.90
N THR A 132 3.26 3.57 11.79
CA THR A 132 4.33 4.21 11.00
C THR A 132 3.82 5.45 10.27
N CYS A 133 2.59 5.41 9.75
CA CYS A 133 1.95 6.57 9.15
C CYS A 133 1.81 7.73 10.15
N ALA A 134 1.42 7.46 11.40
CA ALA A 134 1.29 8.49 12.43
C ALA A 134 2.64 9.16 12.73
N GLU A 135 3.73 8.39 12.74
CA GLU A 135 5.09 8.93 12.91
C GLU A 135 5.53 9.77 11.71
N ALA A 136 5.17 9.38 10.49
CA ALA A 136 5.41 10.16 9.29
C ALA A 136 4.63 11.49 9.33
N MET A 137 3.35 11.46 9.69
CA MET A 137 2.51 12.66 9.80
C MET A 137 2.98 13.62 10.89
N GLU A 138 3.48 13.10 12.01
CA GLU A 138 4.07 13.94 13.07
C GLU A 138 5.34 14.64 12.57
N LYS A 139 6.19 13.96 11.79
CA LYS A 139 7.36 14.59 11.14
C LYS A 139 6.94 15.62 10.08
N ALA A 140 5.78 15.43 9.46
CA ALA A 140 5.25 16.30 8.40
C ALA A 140 4.43 17.49 8.91
N LYS A 141 4.12 17.55 10.22
CA LYS A 141 3.04 18.39 10.76
C LYS A 141 3.14 19.87 10.39
N ASP A 142 4.37 20.40 10.31
CA ASP A 142 4.61 21.82 10.00
C ASP A 142 4.27 22.17 8.54
N THR A 143 4.11 21.17 7.68
CA THR A 143 3.66 21.35 6.29
C THR A 143 2.14 21.35 6.14
N HIS A 144 1.40 21.00 7.20
CA HIS A 144 -0.06 20.84 7.22
C HIS A 144 -0.60 20.03 6.02
N PRO A 145 -0.22 18.74 5.93
CA PRO A 145 -0.57 17.88 4.80
C PRO A 145 -2.06 17.55 4.84
N TRP A 146 -2.78 17.94 3.79
CA TRP A 146 -4.18 17.62 3.59
C TRP A 146 -4.34 16.56 2.51
N PHE A 147 -5.22 15.61 2.80
CA PHE A 147 -5.58 14.53 1.91
C PHE A 147 -7.09 14.50 1.66
N GLY A 148 -7.49 14.08 0.47
CA GLY A 148 -8.85 13.67 0.19
C GLY A 148 -8.84 12.42 -0.69
N ILE A 149 -9.55 11.36 -0.31
CA ILE A 149 -9.55 10.10 -1.03
C ILE A 149 -10.94 9.82 -1.63
N GLU A 150 -10.94 9.54 -2.93
CA GLU A 150 -12.08 9.15 -3.76
C GLU A 150 -12.19 7.62 -3.75
N GLN A 151 -12.99 7.05 -2.85
CA GLN A 151 -13.13 5.60 -2.72
C GLN A 151 -14.17 5.07 -3.71
N GLU A 152 -13.71 4.42 -4.77
CA GLU A 152 -14.57 3.64 -5.65
C GLU A 152 -14.78 2.23 -5.09
N TYR A 153 -15.97 1.66 -5.34
CA TYR A 153 -16.33 0.30 -4.95
C TYR A 153 -17.43 -0.25 -5.85
N THR A 154 -17.60 -1.56 -5.87
CA THR A 154 -18.68 -2.21 -6.64
C THR A 154 -19.59 -3.00 -5.72
N LEU A 155 -20.90 -2.88 -5.94
CA LEU A 155 -21.90 -3.70 -5.28
C LEU A 155 -22.05 -5.03 -6.02
N LEU A 156 -21.96 -6.13 -5.27
CA LEU A 156 -22.17 -7.49 -5.76
C LEU A 156 -23.39 -8.10 -5.06
N ASP A 157 -24.01 -9.07 -5.72
CA ASP A 157 -24.92 -10.01 -5.09
C ASP A 157 -24.13 -11.09 -4.32
N TYR A 158 -24.80 -11.89 -3.49
CA TYR A 158 -24.17 -12.94 -2.68
C TYR A 158 -23.47 -14.03 -3.49
N ASP A 159 -23.86 -14.21 -4.76
CA ASP A 159 -23.18 -15.12 -5.69
C ASP A 159 -21.90 -14.52 -6.30
N GLY A 160 -21.54 -13.30 -5.92
CA GLY A 160 -20.36 -12.58 -6.40
C GLY A 160 -20.57 -11.86 -7.74
N HIS A 161 -21.75 -11.96 -8.36
CA HIS A 161 -22.06 -11.25 -9.60
C HIS A 161 -22.43 -9.79 -9.30
N PRO A 162 -22.07 -8.81 -10.16
CA PRO A 162 -22.42 -7.41 -9.90
C PRO A 162 -23.93 -7.19 -9.71
N PHE A 163 -24.28 -6.38 -8.71
CA PHE A 163 -25.65 -6.21 -8.26
C PHE A 163 -26.53 -5.60 -9.35
N GLY A 164 -27.68 -6.22 -9.62
CA GLY A 164 -28.63 -5.77 -10.65
C GLY A 164 -28.25 -6.13 -12.09
N TRP A 165 -27.13 -6.82 -12.31
CA TRP A 165 -26.78 -7.33 -13.63
C TRP A 165 -27.62 -8.57 -14.02
N PRO A 166 -27.80 -8.84 -15.33
CA PRO A 166 -28.44 -10.08 -15.78
C PRO A 166 -27.64 -11.30 -15.33
N LYS A 167 -28.26 -12.24 -14.59
CA LYS A 167 -27.57 -13.38 -13.94
C LYS A 167 -26.66 -14.23 -14.82
N ASN A 168 -26.93 -14.30 -16.12
CA ASN A 168 -26.12 -15.02 -17.10
C ASN A 168 -25.71 -14.11 -18.27
N GLY A 169 -25.47 -12.83 -18.01
CA GLY A 169 -25.17 -11.88 -19.06
C GLY A 169 -24.59 -10.57 -18.56
N PHE A 170 -24.59 -9.59 -19.47
CA PHE A 170 -24.05 -8.26 -19.24
C PHE A 170 -25.15 -7.22 -19.45
N PRO A 171 -25.11 -6.09 -18.73
CA PRO A 171 -25.93 -4.94 -19.07
C PRO A 171 -25.45 -4.32 -20.39
N GLY A 172 -26.11 -3.26 -20.85
CA GLY A 172 -25.63 -2.50 -22.02
C GLY A 172 -24.22 -1.91 -21.79
N PRO A 173 -23.51 -1.51 -22.86
CA PRO A 173 -22.18 -0.92 -22.75
C PRO A 173 -22.11 0.30 -21.82
N GLN A 174 -20.92 0.57 -21.26
CA GLN A 174 -20.66 1.73 -20.42
C GLN A 174 -20.97 3.06 -21.14
N GLY A 175 -21.32 4.09 -20.36
CA GLY A 175 -21.73 5.40 -20.89
C GLY A 175 -22.93 6.01 -20.15
N PRO A 176 -24.10 5.35 -20.08
CA PRO A 176 -25.29 5.93 -19.47
C PRO A 176 -25.31 5.85 -17.92
N TYR A 177 -24.34 5.18 -17.30
CA TYR A 177 -24.33 4.85 -15.86
C TYR A 177 -23.69 5.94 -14.99
N TYR A 178 -22.58 6.53 -15.44
CA TYR A 178 -21.86 7.58 -14.71
C TYR A 178 -22.80 8.75 -14.40
N CYS A 179 -22.93 9.10 -13.12
CA CYS A 179 -23.88 10.11 -12.62
C CYS A 179 -25.32 9.92 -13.14
N GLY A 180 -25.72 8.68 -13.43
CA GLY A 180 -27.01 8.34 -14.02
C GLY A 180 -28.19 8.52 -13.06
N VAL A 181 -29.40 8.61 -13.64
CA VAL A 181 -30.69 8.62 -12.93
C VAL A 181 -31.70 7.75 -13.68
N GLY A 182 -32.44 6.93 -12.95
CA GLY A 182 -33.44 5.99 -13.50
C GLY A 182 -33.08 4.53 -13.23
N ALA A 183 -34.11 3.69 -13.08
CA ALA A 183 -33.98 2.29 -12.70
C ALA A 183 -33.19 1.43 -13.71
N ASN A 184 -33.07 1.87 -14.96
CA ASN A 184 -32.30 1.22 -16.02
C ASN A 184 -30.83 1.65 -16.08
N LYS A 185 -30.38 2.52 -15.17
CA LYS A 185 -29.01 3.07 -15.13
C LYS A 185 -28.37 2.93 -13.75
N VAL A 186 -29.18 2.95 -12.69
CA VAL A 186 -28.71 3.09 -11.32
C VAL A 186 -29.10 1.86 -10.52
N TYR A 187 -28.11 1.16 -9.97
CA TYR A 187 -28.31 -0.05 -9.17
C TYR A 187 -27.77 0.17 -7.76
N GLY A 188 -28.61 0.00 -6.74
CA GLY A 188 -28.19 0.04 -5.34
C GLY A 188 -28.06 1.43 -4.70
N ARG A 189 -28.73 2.47 -5.24
CA ARG A 189 -28.68 3.84 -4.66
C ARG A 189 -29.09 3.88 -3.18
N ASP A 190 -29.99 3.01 -2.75
CA ASP A 190 -30.44 2.96 -1.34
C ASP A 190 -29.28 2.71 -0.37
N VAL A 191 -28.32 1.87 -0.77
CA VAL A 191 -27.09 1.59 0.01
C VAL A 191 -26.24 2.85 0.12
N VAL A 192 -26.10 3.59 -0.99
CA VAL A 192 -25.30 4.81 -1.07
C VAL A 192 -25.89 5.94 -0.22
N GLU A 193 -27.20 6.17 -0.32
CA GLU A 193 -27.90 7.19 0.47
C GLU A 193 -27.86 6.88 1.97
N ALA A 194 -28.04 5.60 2.33
CA ALA A 194 -27.93 5.14 3.71
C ALA A 194 -26.50 5.32 4.26
N HIS A 195 -25.49 4.91 3.49
CA HIS A 195 -24.07 5.08 3.82
C HIS A 195 -23.70 6.56 4.01
N TYR A 196 -24.11 7.42 3.08
CA TYR A 196 -23.81 8.84 3.15
C TYR A 196 -24.34 9.46 4.44
N ARG A 197 -25.61 9.20 4.77
CA ARG A 197 -26.21 9.72 6.01
C ARG A 197 -25.58 9.11 7.26
N ALA A 198 -25.23 7.83 7.22
CA ALA A 198 -24.53 7.17 8.33
C ALA A 198 -23.16 7.82 8.58
N CYS A 199 -22.39 8.10 7.52
CA CYS A 199 -21.12 8.82 7.61
C CYS A 199 -21.29 10.23 8.19
N LEU A 200 -22.26 11.01 7.69
CA LEU A 200 -22.59 12.34 8.26
C LEU A 200 -22.95 12.25 9.75
N TYR A 201 -23.80 11.29 10.11
CA TYR A 201 -24.15 11.06 11.52
C TYR A 201 -22.92 10.67 12.34
N SER A 202 -22.04 9.82 11.84
CA SER A 202 -20.83 9.41 12.55
C SER A 202 -19.81 10.53 12.74
N GLY A 203 -19.91 11.62 11.98
CA GLY A 203 -18.92 12.70 11.94
C GLY A 203 -17.77 12.40 10.99
N ILE A 204 -17.95 11.47 10.06
CA ILE A 204 -16.98 11.24 8.97
C ILE A 204 -16.97 12.48 8.08
N LYS A 205 -15.78 12.96 7.69
CA LYS A 205 -15.56 14.04 6.73
C LYS A 205 -15.87 13.57 5.29
N ILE A 206 -17.08 13.06 5.08
CA ILE A 206 -17.57 12.71 3.74
C ILE A 206 -17.86 13.98 2.96
N ALA A 207 -17.28 14.10 1.77
CA ALA A 207 -17.34 15.29 0.92
C ALA A 207 -18.36 15.18 -0.21
N GLY A 208 -18.66 13.96 -0.65
CA GLY A 208 -19.56 13.70 -1.77
C GLY A 208 -19.69 12.23 -2.10
N CYS A 209 -20.50 11.95 -3.12
CA CYS A 209 -20.67 10.64 -3.72
C CYS A 209 -21.18 10.77 -5.17
N ASN A 210 -20.95 9.75 -5.99
CA ASN A 210 -21.51 9.65 -7.33
C ASN A 210 -21.63 8.19 -7.78
N ALA A 211 -22.52 7.94 -8.76
CA ALA A 211 -22.53 6.68 -9.48
C ALA A 211 -21.35 6.68 -10.46
N GLU A 212 -20.61 5.57 -10.50
CA GLU A 212 -19.43 5.42 -11.35
C GLU A 212 -19.76 4.86 -12.74
N VAL A 213 -18.73 4.76 -13.58
CA VAL A 213 -18.86 4.36 -14.99
C VAL A 213 -19.39 2.94 -15.16
N MET A 214 -18.95 1.98 -14.35
CA MET A 214 -19.46 0.61 -14.40
C MET A 214 -20.82 0.54 -13.67
N PRO A 215 -21.85 -0.10 -14.24
CA PRO A 215 -23.12 -0.26 -13.54
C PRO A 215 -22.96 -1.06 -12.25
N ALA A 216 -23.58 -0.60 -11.16
CA ALA A 216 -23.39 -1.05 -9.78
C ALA A 216 -22.07 -0.62 -9.10
N GLN A 217 -21.22 0.14 -9.80
CA GLN A 217 -20.07 0.81 -9.22
C GLN A 217 -20.45 2.20 -8.71
N TRP A 218 -19.85 2.59 -7.61
CA TRP A 218 -20.12 3.84 -6.91
C TRP A 218 -18.84 4.42 -6.31
N GLU A 219 -18.87 5.71 -6.02
CA GLU A 219 -17.79 6.41 -5.34
C GLU A 219 -18.33 7.20 -4.13
N PHE A 220 -17.54 7.28 -3.07
CA PHE A 220 -17.68 8.31 -2.05
C PHE A 220 -16.33 8.98 -1.77
N GLN A 221 -16.35 10.29 -1.50
CA GLN A 221 -15.14 11.05 -1.22
C GLN A 221 -15.02 11.36 0.26
N VAL A 222 -13.84 11.16 0.85
CA VAL A 222 -13.53 11.53 2.23
C VAL A 222 -12.43 12.58 2.22
N GLY A 223 -12.66 13.73 2.88
CA GLY A 223 -11.68 14.80 3.04
C GLY A 223 -12.26 16.20 2.83
N PRO A 224 -11.44 17.26 2.91
CA PRO A 224 -10.03 17.21 3.27
C PRO A 224 -9.80 16.79 4.74
N CYS A 225 -8.89 15.84 4.95
CA CYS A 225 -8.42 15.39 6.27
C CYS A 225 -6.94 15.75 6.43
N GLU A 226 -6.53 16.18 7.64
CA GLU A 226 -5.14 16.51 7.92
C GLU A 226 -4.39 15.29 8.48
N GLY A 227 -3.28 14.94 7.86
CA GLY A 227 -2.40 13.87 8.33
C GLY A 227 -3.10 12.54 8.60
N ILE A 228 -2.94 12.01 9.81
CA ILE A 228 -3.38 10.67 10.21
C ILE A 228 -4.91 10.50 10.16
N GLU A 229 -5.65 11.60 10.25
CA GLU A 229 -7.12 11.57 10.21
C GLU A 229 -7.65 10.99 8.90
N MET A 230 -6.90 11.12 7.80
CA MET A 230 -7.35 10.60 6.49
C MET A 230 -7.57 9.08 6.55
N GLY A 231 -6.60 8.34 7.10
CA GLY A 231 -6.73 6.90 7.26
C GLY A 231 -7.80 6.52 8.29
N ASP A 232 -7.89 7.24 9.40
CA ASP A 232 -8.89 7.01 10.44
C ASP A 232 -10.31 7.13 9.88
N HIS A 233 -10.58 8.22 9.14
CA HIS A 233 -11.88 8.49 8.55
C HIS A 233 -12.23 7.49 7.44
N LEU A 234 -11.29 7.16 6.55
CA LEU A 234 -11.59 6.25 5.43
C LEU A 234 -11.84 4.82 5.90
N TRP A 235 -11.05 4.29 6.84
CA TRP A 235 -11.28 2.95 7.39
C TRP A 235 -12.65 2.83 8.08
N VAL A 236 -13.07 3.84 8.84
CA VAL A 236 -14.40 3.83 9.47
C VAL A 236 -15.51 4.04 8.44
N ALA A 237 -15.28 4.85 7.39
CA ALA A 237 -16.23 4.97 6.29
C ALA A 237 -16.43 3.64 5.55
N ARG A 238 -15.36 2.86 5.32
CA ARG A 238 -15.41 1.50 4.77
C ARG A 238 -16.17 0.54 5.68
N TYR A 239 -15.91 0.58 7.00
CA TYR A 239 -16.68 -0.21 7.97
C TYR A 239 -18.18 0.10 7.91
N ILE A 240 -18.54 1.38 7.89
CA ILE A 240 -19.95 1.80 7.78
C ILE A 240 -20.54 1.30 6.46
N LEU A 241 -19.82 1.38 5.34
CA LEU A 241 -20.27 0.88 4.04
C LEU A 241 -20.59 -0.61 4.09
N HIS A 242 -19.68 -1.44 4.61
CA HIS A 242 -19.92 -2.87 4.76
C HIS A 242 -21.11 -3.17 5.68
N ARG A 243 -21.22 -2.48 6.82
CA ARG A 243 -22.33 -2.67 7.76
C ARG A 243 -23.68 -2.23 7.20
N VAL A 244 -23.72 -1.18 6.38
CA VAL A 244 -24.93 -0.78 5.64
C VAL A 244 -25.28 -1.83 4.59
N ALA A 245 -24.32 -2.26 3.78
CA ALA A 245 -24.50 -3.29 2.76
C ALA A 245 -25.04 -4.61 3.35
N GLU A 246 -24.56 -5.02 4.54
CA GLU A 246 -25.09 -6.16 5.30
C GLU A 246 -26.58 -6.02 5.65
N GLU A 247 -27.09 -4.81 5.88
CA GLU A 247 -28.53 -4.60 6.16
C GLU A 247 -29.40 -4.78 4.91
N PHE A 248 -28.86 -4.45 3.74
CA PHE A 248 -29.49 -4.60 2.43
C PHE A 248 -29.27 -5.98 1.81
N GLY A 249 -28.40 -6.80 2.38
CA GLY A 249 -28.05 -8.12 1.83
C GLY A 249 -27.30 -8.03 0.51
N VAL A 250 -26.40 -7.05 0.39
CA VAL A 250 -25.49 -6.91 -0.75
C VAL A 250 -24.05 -7.00 -0.27
N VAL A 251 -23.16 -7.41 -1.16
CA VAL A 251 -21.72 -7.49 -0.89
C VAL A 251 -21.05 -6.26 -1.49
N VAL A 252 -20.07 -5.71 -0.78
CA VAL A 252 -19.22 -4.62 -1.29
C VAL A 252 -17.86 -5.22 -1.59
N THR A 253 -17.37 -5.02 -2.82
CA THR A 253 -15.98 -5.31 -3.16
C THR A 253 -15.20 -4.02 -3.37
N LEU A 254 -13.98 -4.01 -2.81
CA LEU A 254 -12.95 -3.01 -3.08
C LEU A 254 -11.90 -3.53 -4.05
N ASP A 255 -12.13 -4.67 -4.72
CA ASP A 255 -11.22 -5.20 -5.72
C ASP A 255 -11.02 -4.17 -6.86
N PRO A 256 -9.77 -3.89 -7.29
CA PRO A 256 -9.50 -2.85 -8.28
C PRO A 256 -9.94 -3.20 -9.70
N LYS A 257 -10.29 -4.45 -9.98
CA LYS A 257 -10.82 -4.90 -11.27
C LYS A 257 -11.83 -6.03 -11.03
N PRO A 258 -13.05 -5.68 -10.56
CA PRO A 258 -14.03 -6.67 -10.12
C PRO A 258 -14.64 -7.45 -11.28
N MET A 259 -14.59 -6.90 -12.50
CA MET A 259 -15.00 -7.56 -13.73
C MET A 259 -13.91 -7.44 -14.80
N GLU A 260 -13.62 -8.56 -15.46
CA GLU A 260 -12.71 -8.60 -16.60
C GLU A 260 -13.32 -7.99 -17.87
N GLY A 261 -12.46 -7.58 -18.80
CA GLY A 261 -12.87 -7.02 -20.08
C GLY A 261 -13.11 -5.50 -20.05
N ASP A 262 -14.01 -5.05 -20.92
CA ASP A 262 -14.31 -3.64 -21.23
C ASP A 262 -15.20 -2.96 -20.17
N TRP A 263 -14.87 -3.18 -18.90
CA TRP A 263 -15.53 -2.59 -17.74
C TRP A 263 -14.50 -1.81 -16.92
N ASN A 264 -14.90 -0.67 -16.35
CA ASN A 264 -13.99 0.13 -15.53
C ASN A 264 -13.45 -0.68 -14.33
N GLY A 265 -12.21 -0.37 -13.94
CA GLY A 265 -11.70 -0.81 -12.64
C GLY A 265 -12.12 0.15 -11.53
N ALA A 266 -11.71 -0.15 -10.29
CA ALA A 266 -12.00 0.65 -9.11
C ALA A 266 -10.70 1.25 -8.52
N GLY A 267 -10.66 2.57 -8.37
CA GLY A 267 -9.55 3.33 -7.79
C GLY A 267 -9.80 3.84 -6.37
N ALA A 268 -8.75 4.41 -5.78
CA ALA A 268 -8.82 5.21 -4.57
C ALA A 268 -8.05 6.54 -4.77
N HIS A 269 -8.47 7.38 -5.72
CA HIS A 269 -7.66 8.56 -6.09
C HIS A 269 -7.37 9.43 -4.86
N CYS A 270 -6.12 9.82 -4.69
CA CYS A 270 -5.65 10.54 -3.52
C CYS A 270 -5.27 11.97 -3.89
N ASN A 271 -6.12 12.90 -3.50
CA ASN A 271 -5.88 14.33 -3.57
C ASN A 271 -4.93 14.74 -2.43
N TYR A 272 -3.87 15.49 -2.74
CA TYR A 272 -2.85 15.89 -1.75
C TYR A 272 -2.43 17.35 -1.90
N SER A 273 -2.30 18.05 -0.76
CA SER A 273 -1.68 19.38 -0.71
C SER A 273 -0.97 19.64 0.62
N THR A 274 0.05 20.49 0.59
CA THR A 274 0.63 21.14 1.79
C THR A 274 0.15 22.59 1.87
N GLN A 275 0.40 23.26 3.01
CA GLN A 275 0.11 24.69 3.15
C GLN A 275 0.75 25.52 2.04
N ALA A 276 1.98 25.20 1.64
CA ALA A 276 2.69 25.90 0.58
C ALA A 276 2.04 25.70 -0.80
N MET A 277 1.52 24.50 -1.10
CA MET A 277 0.79 24.23 -2.35
C MET A 277 -0.53 25.01 -2.44
N ARG A 278 -1.17 25.27 -1.31
CA ARG A 278 -2.45 26.01 -1.24
C ARG A 278 -2.27 27.53 -1.32
N GLY A 279 -1.07 28.05 -1.06
CA GLY A 279 -0.76 29.48 -1.08
C GLY A 279 -0.48 30.03 -2.50
N PRO A 280 -0.43 31.36 -2.68
CA PRO A 280 -0.13 31.98 -3.98
C PRO A 280 1.17 31.45 -4.60
N GLY A 281 1.12 31.03 -5.87
CA GLY A 281 2.25 30.41 -6.57
C GLY A 281 2.51 28.94 -6.19
N GLY A 282 1.61 28.33 -5.41
CA GLY A 282 1.73 26.96 -4.92
C GLY A 282 1.78 25.89 -6.01
N VAL A 283 1.41 26.20 -7.26
CA VAL A 283 1.61 25.28 -8.40
C VAL A 283 3.07 24.87 -8.58
N ALA A 284 4.03 25.76 -8.27
CA ALA A 284 5.45 25.41 -8.32
C ALA A 284 5.83 24.36 -7.25
N GLU A 285 5.17 24.39 -6.09
CA GLU A 285 5.36 23.36 -5.05
C GLU A 285 4.70 22.03 -5.45
N ILE A 286 3.58 22.09 -6.16
CA ILE A 286 2.92 20.91 -6.76
C ILE A 286 3.85 20.25 -7.79
N GLU A 287 4.42 21.03 -8.70
CA GLU A 287 5.38 20.52 -9.71
C GLU A 287 6.62 19.89 -9.06
N LYS A 288 7.17 20.52 -8.00
CA LYS A 288 8.27 19.93 -7.21
C LYS A 288 7.87 18.60 -6.56
N ALA A 289 6.64 18.46 -6.08
CA ALA A 289 6.16 17.21 -5.52
C ALA A 289 5.99 16.13 -6.59
N ILE A 290 5.44 16.48 -7.76
CA ILE A 290 5.30 15.58 -8.91
C ILE A 290 6.67 15.06 -9.36
N GLU A 291 7.69 15.92 -9.41
CA GLU A 291 9.06 15.53 -9.76
C GLU A 291 9.72 14.60 -8.72
N LYS A 292 9.28 14.65 -7.46
CA LYS A 292 9.70 13.66 -6.46
C LYS A 292 8.95 12.34 -6.64
N LEU A 293 7.65 12.39 -6.93
CA LEU A 293 6.83 11.21 -7.18
C LEU A 293 7.30 10.42 -8.40
N SER A 294 7.76 11.11 -9.46
CA SER A 294 8.28 10.49 -10.69
C SER A 294 9.49 9.58 -10.41
N LYS A 295 10.36 9.98 -9.48
CA LYS A 295 11.57 9.24 -9.08
C LYS A 295 11.29 8.04 -8.18
N HIS A 296 10.07 7.92 -7.66
CA HIS A 296 9.68 6.88 -6.71
C HIS A 296 8.45 6.08 -7.17
N HIS A 297 8.15 6.06 -8.47
CA HIS A 297 6.96 5.41 -9.01
C HIS A 297 6.76 3.96 -8.50
N VAL A 298 7.78 3.10 -8.62
CA VAL A 298 7.72 1.69 -8.19
C VAL A 298 7.43 1.55 -6.69
N ARG A 299 8.07 2.39 -5.87
CA ARG A 299 7.82 2.41 -4.41
C ARG A 299 6.36 2.73 -4.09
N HIS A 300 5.78 3.69 -4.80
CA HIS A 300 4.38 4.05 -4.62
C HIS A 300 3.44 2.94 -5.07
N ILE A 301 3.68 2.33 -6.24
CA ILE A 301 2.88 1.19 -6.72
C ILE A 301 2.85 0.06 -5.68
N LYS A 302 3.99 -0.27 -5.07
CA LYS A 302 4.04 -1.26 -3.99
C LYS A 302 3.21 -0.91 -2.75
N ALA A 303 3.03 0.38 -2.46
CA ALA A 303 2.23 0.83 -1.31
C ALA A 303 0.73 1.01 -1.66
N TYR A 304 0.38 0.91 -2.95
CA TYR A 304 -0.91 1.33 -3.50
C TYR A 304 -1.92 0.19 -3.64
N ASP A 305 -1.52 -1.02 -3.27
CA ASP A 305 -2.42 -2.13 -2.92
C ASP A 305 -1.71 -3.09 -1.93
N PRO A 306 -2.46 -3.91 -1.18
CA PRO A 306 -1.92 -4.84 -0.18
C PRO A 306 -1.00 -5.93 -0.74
N ARG A 307 -0.98 -6.13 -2.07
CA ARG A 307 -0.18 -7.14 -2.77
C ARG A 307 0.92 -6.53 -3.63
N GLU A 308 1.37 -5.35 -3.24
CA GLU A 308 2.55 -4.69 -3.76
C GLU A 308 2.52 -4.41 -5.27
N GLY A 309 1.36 -4.05 -5.82
CA GLY A 309 1.16 -3.73 -7.23
C GLY A 309 0.37 -4.80 -7.98
N LYS A 310 0.36 -6.04 -7.48
CA LYS A 310 -0.19 -7.21 -8.20
C LYS A 310 -1.68 -7.10 -8.45
N ASP A 311 -2.45 -6.55 -7.51
CA ASP A 311 -3.88 -6.36 -7.74
C ASP A 311 -4.11 -5.24 -8.74
N ASN A 312 -3.31 -4.18 -8.65
CA ASN A 312 -3.43 -2.98 -9.46
C ASN A 312 -2.96 -3.17 -10.92
N GLU A 313 -2.13 -4.18 -11.22
CA GLU A 313 -1.76 -4.59 -12.59
C GLU A 313 -2.99 -4.88 -13.47
N ARG A 314 -4.06 -5.41 -12.87
CA ARG A 314 -5.33 -5.68 -13.57
C ARG A 314 -6.10 -4.41 -13.94
N ARG A 315 -5.81 -3.28 -13.27
CA ARG A 315 -6.50 -2.00 -13.43
C ARG A 315 -5.69 -1.01 -14.25
N LEU A 316 -4.43 -0.76 -13.88
CA LEU A 316 -3.54 0.24 -14.47
C LEU A 316 -2.93 -0.24 -15.80
N THR A 317 -3.76 -0.28 -16.83
CA THR A 317 -3.42 -0.85 -18.14
C THR A 317 -3.13 0.20 -19.21
N GLY A 318 -3.35 1.49 -18.91
CA GLY A 318 -3.34 2.57 -19.91
C GLY A 318 -4.68 2.75 -20.66
N PHE A 319 -5.62 1.82 -20.48
CA PHE A 319 -6.99 1.91 -20.99
C PHE A 319 -7.96 2.38 -19.88
N HIS A 320 -9.20 2.71 -20.24
CA HIS A 320 -10.27 3.07 -19.29
C HIS A 320 -9.91 4.21 -18.32
N GLU A 321 -9.30 5.29 -18.83
CA GLU A 321 -8.95 6.46 -18.01
C GLU A 321 -7.97 6.16 -16.86
N THR A 322 -7.12 5.14 -17.04
CA THR A 322 -6.01 4.81 -16.13
C THR A 322 -4.66 4.98 -16.81
N SER A 323 -3.60 5.20 -16.04
CA SER A 323 -2.22 5.12 -16.57
C SER A 323 -1.76 3.67 -16.69
N SER A 324 -0.66 3.45 -17.42
CA SER A 324 0.15 2.23 -17.30
C SER A 324 0.69 2.09 -15.87
N ILE A 325 0.81 0.86 -15.36
CA ILE A 325 1.46 0.58 -14.08
C ILE A 325 3.00 0.69 -14.14
N HIS A 326 3.57 0.70 -15.35
CA HIS A 326 5.02 0.73 -15.54
C HIS A 326 5.57 2.15 -15.74
N ASP A 327 4.71 3.06 -16.19
CA ASP A 327 5.10 4.39 -16.63
C ASP A 327 4.51 5.47 -15.71
N PHE A 328 5.35 6.40 -15.28
CA PHE A 328 4.90 7.60 -14.59
C PHE A 328 4.58 8.71 -15.59
N SER A 329 3.43 9.35 -15.42
CA SER A 329 3.04 10.52 -16.21
C SER A 329 2.27 11.53 -15.36
N ALA A 330 2.37 12.81 -15.73
CA ALA A 330 1.62 13.88 -15.09
C ALA A 330 1.06 14.85 -16.13
N GLY A 331 -0.10 15.46 -15.85
CA GLY A 331 -0.66 16.47 -16.75
C GLY A 331 -1.86 17.23 -16.20
N VAL A 332 -2.08 18.43 -16.74
CA VAL A 332 -3.25 19.24 -16.41
C VAL A 332 -4.50 18.63 -17.03
N ALA A 333 -5.50 18.37 -16.19
CA ALA A 333 -6.78 17.77 -16.59
C ALA A 333 -6.67 16.45 -17.37
N ASN A 334 -5.54 15.75 -17.29
CA ASN A 334 -5.33 14.49 -17.99
C ASN A 334 -5.77 13.31 -17.11
N ARG A 335 -6.89 12.68 -17.43
CA ARG A 335 -7.40 11.50 -16.70
C ARG A 335 -6.58 10.24 -16.96
N GLY A 336 -5.87 10.13 -18.08
CA GLY A 336 -5.00 8.99 -18.38
C GLY A 336 -3.60 9.08 -17.76
N ALA A 337 -3.29 10.18 -17.05
CA ALA A 337 -2.01 10.36 -16.39
C ALA A 337 -1.98 9.67 -15.02
N SER A 338 -0.79 9.37 -14.52
CA SER A 338 -0.60 8.88 -13.14
C SER A 338 -0.97 9.96 -12.11
N ILE A 339 -0.50 11.19 -12.34
CA ILE A 339 -0.83 12.35 -11.52
C ILE A 339 -1.59 13.38 -12.37
N ARG A 340 -2.73 13.82 -11.87
CA ARG A 340 -3.52 14.88 -12.51
C ARG A 340 -3.38 16.16 -11.71
N ILE A 341 -3.12 17.26 -12.40
CA ILE A 341 -3.32 18.61 -11.85
C ILE A 341 -4.72 19.05 -12.29
N PRO A 342 -5.68 19.32 -11.37
CA PRO A 342 -6.99 19.80 -11.76
C PRO A 342 -6.90 21.11 -12.56
N ARG A 343 -7.82 21.31 -13.52
CA ARG A 343 -7.82 22.51 -14.37
C ARG A 343 -7.85 23.80 -13.54
N GLN A 344 -8.73 23.84 -12.55
CA GLN A 344 -8.87 24.99 -11.64
C GLN A 344 -7.56 25.30 -10.89
N VAL A 345 -6.85 24.26 -10.43
CA VAL A 345 -5.54 24.43 -9.75
C VAL A 345 -4.50 25.07 -10.68
N SER A 346 -4.49 24.66 -11.95
CA SER A 346 -3.60 25.28 -12.95
C SER A 346 -3.99 26.72 -13.29
N GLU A 347 -5.29 27.05 -13.27
CA GLU A 347 -5.80 28.40 -13.56
C GLU A 347 -5.57 29.36 -12.38
N ASP A 348 -5.79 28.90 -11.16
CA ASP A 348 -5.61 29.68 -9.93
C ASP A 348 -4.13 29.78 -9.50
N GLY A 349 -3.28 28.89 -10.02
CA GLY A 349 -1.85 28.84 -9.69
C GLY A 349 -1.55 28.28 -8.29
N CYS A 350 -2.53 27.68 -7.61
CA CYS A 350 -2.38 27.00 -6.32
C CYS A 350 -3.49 25.95 -6.09
N GLY A 351 -3.28 25.05 -5.14
CA GLY A 351 -4.27 24.05 -4.74
C GLY A 351 -3.65 22.70 -4.36
N TYR A 352 -3.97 21.66 -5.12
CA TYR A 352 -3.62 20.26 -4.84
C TYR A 352 -3.31 19.47 -6.12
N LEU A 353 -2.65 18.32 -5.96
CA LEU A 353 -2.51 17.29 -7.00
C LEU A 353 -3.42 16.11 -6.71
N GLU A 354 -3.77 15.33 -7.73
CA GLU A 354 -4.52 14.08 -7.63
C GLU A 354 -3.63 12.91 -8.08
N ASP A 355 -3.31 11.99 -7.17
CA ASP A 355 -2.65 10.73 -7.51
C ASP A 355 -3.70 9.67 -7.83
N ARG A 356 -3.74 9.25 -9.11
CA ARG A 356 -4.76 8.34 -9.64
C ARG A 356 -4.37 6.86 -9.56
N ARG A 357 -3.16 6.59 -9.08
CA ARG A 357 -2.58 5.25 -9.04
C ARG A 357 -3.05 4.35 -7.88
N PRO A 358 -3.49 4.82 -6.70
CA PRO A 358 -3.96 3.92 -5.65
C PRO A 358 -5.14 3.06 -6.10
N ALA A 359 -5.09 1.76 -5.80
CA ALA A 359 -6.18 0.81 -6.01
C ALA A 359 -7.30 1.03 -4.99
N SER A 360 -8.54 0.67 -5.31
CA SER A 360 -9.68 0.77 -4.37
C SER A 360 -9.48 -0.01 -3.07
N ASN A 361 -8.69 -1.09 -3.06
CA ASN A 361 -8.37 -1.87 -1.86
C ASN A 361 -7.11 -1.40 -1.10
N CYS A 362 -6.52 -0.27 -1.48
CA CYS A 362 -5.33 0.24 -0.80
C CYS A 362 -5.58 0.48 0.70
N ASP A 363 -4.55 0.32 1.54
CA ASP A 363 -4.59 0.86 2.90
C ASP A 363 -4.31 2.38 2.87
N PRO A 364 -5.26 3.25 3.25
CA PRO A 364 -5.04 4.70 3.28
C PRO A 364 -3.87 5.12 4.16
N TYR A 365 -3.50 4.37 5.20
CA TYR A 365 -2.30 4.68 5.98
C TYR A 365 -1.04 4.50 5.13
N SER A 366 -0.98 3.42 4.34
CA SER A 366 0.17 3.17 3.44
C SER A 366 0.25 4.23 2.35
N VAL A 367 -0.89 4.58 1.73
CA VAL A 367 -0.95 5.61 0.67
C VAL A 367 -0.55 6.99 1.19
N THR A 368 -1.10 7.40 2.33
CA THR A 368 -0.81 8.74 2.90
C THR A 368 0.60 8.82 3.46
N GLU A 369 1.14 7.74 4.05
CA GLU A 369 2.54 7.66 4.50
C GLU A 369 3.52 7.93 3.35
N VAL A 370 3.32 7.33 2.18
CA VAL A 370 4.19 7.57 1.01
C VAL A 370 3.84 8.87 0.26
N GLY A 371 2.57 9.30 0.28
CA GLY A 371 2.10 10.51 -0.41
C GLY A 371 2.40 11.83 0.33
N GLY A 372 2.51 11.80 1.66
CA GLY A 372 2.66 12.96 2.54
C GLY A 372 3.98 13.71 2.48
N GLY A 373 4.88 13.37 1.54
CA GLY A 373 6.10 14.15 1.30
C GLY A 373 7.14 14.12 2.41
N THR A 374 6.92 13.42 3.52
CA THR A 374 8.01 13.13 4.46
C THR A 374 8.89 12.03 3.92
N ALA A 375 10.12 12.42 3.59
CA ALA A 375 11.31 11.66 3.89
C ALA A 375 11.19 11.09 5.31
N GLY A 376 10.62 9.89 5.44
CA GLY A 376 10.08 9.44 6.72
C GLY A 376 9.99 7.93 6.89
N GLN A 377 10.07 7.17 5.81
CA GLN A 377 10.82 5.93 5.77
C GLN A 377 11.74 6.05 4.56
N ASN A 378 13.04 6.16 4.80
CA ASN A 378 13.94 5.58 3.83
C ASN A 378 13.58 4.10 3.80
N LEU A 379 12.81 3.65 2.79
CA LEU A 379 13.23 2.45 2.11
C LEU A 379 14.64 2.81 1.67
N ILE A 380 15.63 2.49 2.50
CA ILE A 380 17.01 2.84 2.21
C ILE A 380 17.32 1.97 0.99
N LEU A 381 17.12 2.53 -0.21
CA LEU A 381 17.86 2.11 -1.37
C LEU A 381 19.30 2.45 -1.01
N ILE A 382 19.97 1.51 -0.34
CA ILE A 382 21.36 1.68 0.00
C ILE A 382 22.09 1.52 -1.32
N SER A 383 22.91 2.50 -1.67
CA SER A 383 23.90 2.30 -2.72
C SER A 383 25.29 2.39 -2.15
N VAL A 384 26.22 1.75 -2.85
CA VAL A 384 27.61 1.69 -2.45
C VAL A 384 28.46 2.05 -3.65
N THR A 385 29.32 3.05 -3.52
CA THR A 385 30.36 3.33 -4.51
C THR A 385 31.63 2.59 -4.12
N LEU A 386 32.07 1.69 -4.99
CA LEU A 386 33.39 1.08 -4.93
C LEU A 386 34.36 1.99 -5.68
N HIS A 387 35.29 2.62 -4.95
CA HIS A 387 36.36 3.38 -5.57
C HIS A 387 37.47 2.41 -5.96
N THR A 388 37.72 2.20 -7.25
CA THR A 388 38.71 1.23 -7.73
C THR A 388 39.92 1.89 -8.40
N ASP A 389 40.95 1.11 -8.70
CA ASP A 389 42.10 1.64 -9.47
C ASP A 389 41.75 2.09 -10.89
N LEU A 390 40.65 1.59 -11.46
CA LEU A 390 40.21 1.90 -12.81
C LEU A 390 39.06 2.91 -12.88
N GLY A 391 38.60 3.41 -11.73
CA GLY A 391 37.46 4.31 -11.63
C GLY A 391 36.44 3.85 -10.60
N ASP A 392 35.33 4.57 -10.52
CA ASP A 392 34.27 4.28 -9.57
C ASP A 392 33.24 3.32 -10.17
N MET A 393 32.65 2.48 -9.33
CA MET A 393 31.49 1.64 -9.68
C MET A 393 30.43 1.79 -8.59
N LYS A 394 29.23 2.21 -8.96
CA LYS A 394 28.14 2.43 -8.01
C LYS A 394 27.10 1.31 -8.08
N LEU A 395 26.86 0.67 -6.96
CA LEU A 395 25.96 -0.47 -6.82
C LEU A 395 24.70 -0.07 -6.07
N GLU A 396 23.53 -0.38 -6.62
CA GLU A 396 22.25 -0.39 -5.88
C GLU A 396 22.06 -1.76 -5.23
N LEU A 397 21.67 -1.80 -3.96
CA LEU A 397 21.48 -3.03 -3.19
C LEU A 397 19.99 -3.37 -3.02
N TYR A 398 19.67 -4.65 -3.09
CA TYR A 398 18.33 -5.22 -2.95
C TYR A 398 18.05 -5.63 -1.51
N CYS A 399 18.18 -4.68 -0.57
CA CYS A 399 18.12 -4.95 0.87
C CYS A 399 16.80 -5.55 1.37
N GLU A 400 15.71 -5.37 0.63
CA GLU A 400 14.41 -5.96 0.95
C GLU A 400 14.33 -7.43 0.48
N GLN A 401 14.81 -7.69 -0.73
CA GLN A 401 14.76 -9.01 -1.33
C GLN A 401 15.79 -9.95 -0.72
N CYS A 402 17.00 -9.45 -0.45
CA CYS A 402 18.13 -10.20 0.09
C CYS A 402 18.71 -9.50 1.34
N PRO A 403 17.93 -9.40 2.43
CA PRO A 403 18.32 -8.64 3.63
C PRO A 403 19.61 -9.14 4.25
N ARG A 404 19.85 -10.46 4.33
CA ARG A 404 21.05 -10.98 4.97
C ARG A 404 22.30 -10.75 4.13
N ALA A 405 22.21 -10.97 2.82
CA ALA A 405 23.33 -10.67 1.91
C ALA A 405 23.68 -9.19 1.92
N CYS A 406 22.68 -8.31 1.92
CA CYS A 406 22.90 -6.86 1.97
C CYS A 406 23.42 -6.39 3.33
N GLU A 407 22.91 -6.91 4.45
CA GLU A 407 23.42 -6.61 5.79
C GLU A 407 24.89 -6.99 5.92
N ASN A 408 25.24 -8.21 5.48
CA ASN A 408 26.62 -8.69 5.47
C ASN A 408 27.51 -7.76 4.63
N PHE A 409 27.12 -7.49 3.38
CA PHE A 409 27.89 -6.64 2.49
C PHE A 409 28.11 -5.23 3.07
N LEU A 410 27.05 -4.62 3.60
CA LEU A 410 27.11 -3.25 4.13
C LEU A 410 27.93 -3.14 5.40
N ALA A 411 27.85 -4.10 6.31
CA ALA A 411 28.67 -4.12 7.52
C ALA A 411 30.16 -4.36 7.20
N LEU A 412 30.47 -5.17 6.18
CA LEU A 412 31.83 -5.32 5.66
C LEU A 412 32.33 -4.02 4.99
N CYS A 413 31.50 -3.34 4.21
CA CYS A 413 31.82 -2.00 3.69
C CYS A 413 32.11 -1.00 4.82
N ALA A 414 31.24 -0.94 5.84
CA ALA A 414 31.34 0.01 6.93
C ALA A 414 32.57 -0.20 7.82
N SER A 415 33.09 -1.43 7.89
CA SER A 415 34.31 -1.76 8.63
C SER A 415 35.60 -1.56 7.84
N GLY A 416 35.52 -1.09 6.59
CA GLY A 416 36.67 -0.99 5.68
C GLY A 416 37.20 -2.36 5.24
N TYR A 417 36.42 -3.44 5.38
CA TYR A 417 36.85 -4.80 5.08
C TYR A 417 37.27 -4.98 3.62
N TYR A 418 36.61 -4.26 2.71
CA TYR A 418 36.89 -4.31 1.28
C TYR A 418 38.02 -3.39 0.83
N ASP A 419 38.56 -2.55 1.71
CA ASP A 419 39.63 -1.61 1.36
C ASP A 419 40.93 -2.39 1.06
N GLY A 420 41.51 -2.16 -0.11
CA GLY A 420 42.67 -2.87 -0.63
C GLY A 420 42.38 -4.26 -1.21
N CYS A 421 41.13 -4.76 -1.15
CA CYS A 421 40.74 -6.03 -1.76
C CYS A 421 40.99 -6.00 -3.27
N ILE A 422 41.60 -7.06 -3.78
CA ILE A 422 41.91 -7.18 -5.21
C ILE A 422 40.81 -7.92 -5.97
N PHE A 423 40.63 -7.57 -7.23
CA PHE A 423 39.90 -8.39 -8.18
C PHE A 423 40.76 -9.61 -8.54
N HIS A 424 40.58 -10.72 -7.82
CA HIS A 424 41.48 -11.87 -7.89
C HIS A 424 41.13 -12.84 -9.03
N ARG A 425 39.97 -12.68 -9.66
CA ARG A 425 39.52 -13.47 -10.82
C ARG A 425 38.68 -12.62 -11.75
N ASN A 426 39.04 -12.60 -13.03
CA ASN A 426 38.41 -11.82 -14.08
C ASN A 426 38.26 -12.69 -15.33
N VAL A 427 37.03 -13.02 -15.71
CA VAL A 427 36.73 -13.85 -16.89
C VAL A 427 36.00 -12.99 -17.90
N PRO A 428 36.68 -12.53 -18.97
CA PRO A 428 36.08 -11.69 -20.01
C PRO A 428 34.79 -12.29 -20.58
N GLY A 429 33.76 -11.48 -20.77
CA GLY A 429 32.43 -11.89 -21.25
C GLY A 429 31.56 -12.56 -20.18
N PHE A 430 32.11 -12.96 -19.03
CA PHE A 430 31.40 -13.69 -17.98
C PHE A 430 31.19 -12.84 -16.72
N MET A 431 32.23 -12.67 -15.89
CA MET A 431 32.15 -11.94 -14.62
C MET A 431 33.54 -11.59 -14.07
N VAL A 432 33.55 -10.64 -13.12
CA VAL A 432 34.72 -10.31 -12.28
C VAL A 432 34.38 -10.52 -10.82
N GLN A 433 35.31 -11.11 -10.06
CA GLN A 433 35.11 -11.53 -8.67
C GLN A 433 36.12 -10.87 -7.73
N THR A 434 35.64 -10.47 -6.55
CA THR A 434 36.41 -9.78 -5.50
C THR A 434 35.85 -10.10 -4.11
N GLY A 435 36.31 -9.40 -3.08
CA GLY A 435 35.80 -9.50 -1.71
C GLY A 435 36.55 -10.47 -0.80
N ASP A 436 37.74 -10.94 -1.22
CA ASP A 436 38.66 -11.72 -0.37
C ASP A 436 39.85 -10.84 0.05
N PRO A 437 39.96 -10.42 1.33
CA PRO A 437 41.07 -9.59 1.81
C PRO A 437 42.44 -10.25 1.69
N THR A 438 42.50 -11.58 1.62
CA THR A 438 43.75 -12.30 1.42
C THR A 438 44.22 -12.25 -0.04
N GLY A 439 43.32 -11.92 -0.97
CA GLY A 439 43.57 -11.89 -2.41
C GLY A 439 43.83 -13.26 -3.05
N LYS A 440 43.60 -14.37 -2.33
CA LYS A 440 43.86 -15.74 -2.81
C LYS A 440 42.65 -16.37 -3.52
N GLY A 441 41.47 -15.78 -3.40
CA GLY A 441 40.20 -16.31 -3.91
C GLY A 441 39.69 -17.52 -3.13
N LYS A 442 40.19 -17.72 -1.90
CA LYS A 442 39.88 -18.86 -1.02
C LYS A 442 39.52 -18.44 0.40
N GLY A 443 39.69 -17.17 0.74
CA GLY A 443 39.34 -16.60 2.03
C GLY A 443 38.04 -15.80 1.97
N GLY A 444 37.72 -15.13 3.07
CA GLY A 444 36.57 -14.25 3.15
C GLY A 444 35.46 -14.83 4.02
N ASP A 445 35.24 -14.20 5.17
CA ASP A 445 34.23 -14.59 6.14
C ASP A 445 33.08 -13.58 6.14
N SER A 446 31.87 -14.04 6.45
CA SER A 446 30.76 -13.12 6.73
C SER A 446 30.96 -12.41 8.06
N ILE A 447 30.14 -11.39 8.33
CA ILE A 447 30.11 -10.69 9.62
C ILE A 447 29.76 -11.57 10.81
N TRP A 448 29.27 -12.80 10.56
CA TRP A 448 28.91 -13.77 11.58
C TRP A 448 30.01 -14.81 11.85
N GLY A 449 31.19 -14.68 11.25
CA GLY A 449 32.35 -15.56 11.51
C GLY A 449 32.28 -16.93 10.83
N GLY A 450 31.52 -17.04 9.74
CA GLY A 450 31.35 -18.25 8.93
C GLY A 450 30.57 -17.98 7.65
N TYR A 451 29.93 -19.01 7.08
CA TYR A 451 29.02 -18.85 5.95
C TYR A 451 27.57 -18.58 6.36
N PHE A 452 26.77 -18.01 5.47
CA PHE A 452 25.33 -17.81 5.64
C PHE A 452 24.50 -18.33 4.46
N GLU A 453 23.20 -18.51 4.70
CA GLU A 453 22.24 -19.13 3.78
C GLU A 453 21.99 -18.31 2.51
N ASP A 454 21.54 -18.98 1.45
CA ASP A 454 21.14 -18.34 0.19
C ASP A 454 19.76 -17.67 0.27
N GLU A 455 19.61 -16.54 -0.42
CA GLU A 455 18.35 -15.78 -0.51
C GLU A 455 17.85 -15.74 -1.97
N PHE A 456 17.44 -16.90 -2.50
CA PHE A 456 16.96 -16.99 -3.87
C PHE A 456 15.60 -16.30 -4.05
N ARG A 457 15.47 -15.56 -5.16
CA ARG A 457 14.27 -14.81 -5.53
C ARG A 457 13.98 -15.01 -7.00
N GLU A 458 12.77 -15.49 -7.32
CA GLU A 458 12.38 -15.73 -8.71
C GLU A 458 12.36 -14.45 -9.54
N SER A 459 12.09 -13.30 -8.91
CA SER A 459 12.09 -11.98 -9.54
C SER A 459 13.48 -11.42 -9.87
N LEU A 460 14.54 -11.97 -9.29
CA LEU A 460 15.92 -11.53 -9.54
C LEU A 460 16.59 -12.49 -10.52
N LYS A 461 17.12 -11.94 -11.61
CA LYS A 461 17.74 -12.69 -12.71
C LYS A 461 19.05 -12.03 -13.14
N HIS A 462 20.02 -12.83 -13.56
CA HIS A 462 21.23 -12.37 -14.26
C HIS A 462 20.90 -12.01 -15.72
N ALA A 463 19.93 -11.12 -15.92
CA ALA A 463 19.34 -10.80 -17.21
C ALA A 463 20.16 -9.79 -18.03
N THR A 464 21.02 -9.01 -17.37
CA THR A 464 21.76 -7.88 -17.96
C THR A 464 23.20 -7.84 -17.44
N ARG A 465 24.04 -6.98 -18.04
CA ARG A 465 25.36 -6.60 -17.51
C ARG A 465 25.20 -5.89 -16.17
N GLY A 466 26.17 -6.07 -15.28
CA GLY A 466 26.26 -5.35 -14.01
C GLY A 466 25.49 -5.97 -12.85
N ILE A 467 24.96 -7.18 -12.97
CA ILE A 467 24.29 -7.85 -11.84
C ILE A 467 25.33 -8.31 -10.81
N VAL A 468 25.06 -8.02 -9.53
CA VAL A 468 25.93 -8.30 -8.38
C VAL A 468 25.37 -9.47 -7.58
N SER A 469 26.19 -10.49 -7.37
CA SER A 469 25.79 -11.72 -6.70
C SER A 469 26.86 -12.24 -5.75
N MET A 470 26.45 -12.92 -4.70
CA MET A 470 27.38 -13.57 -3.76
C MET A 470 28.16 -14.67 -4.48
N ALA A 471 29.47 -14.74 -4.22
CA ALA A 471 30.29 -15.87 -4.65
C ALA A 471 30.29 -16.93 -3.55
N ASN A 472 29.79 -18.12 -3.86
CA ASN A 472 29.64 -19.23 -2.93
C ASN A 472 30.31 -20.51 -3.48
N ASN A 473 30.48 -21.51 -2.61
CA ASN A 473 31.02 -22.84 -2.91
C ASN A 473 29.94 -23.93 -2.86
N GLY A 474 28.71 -23.59 -3.25
CA GLY A 474 27.52 -24.45 -3.12
C GLY A 474 26.44 -23.80 -2.26
N LEU A 475 25.35 -24.53 -2.03
CA LEU A 475 24.21 -24.06 -1.24
C LEU A 475 24.65 -23.58 0.15
N ASP A 476 24.12 -22.44 0.56
CA ASP A 476 24.25 -21.85 1.89
C ASP A 476 25.70 -21.59 2.33
N SER A 477 26.56 -21.26 1.37
CA SER A 477 27.99 -21.00 1.59
C SER A 477 28.42 -19.58 1.26
N ASN A 478 27.54 -18.60 1.52
CA ASN A 478 27.85 -17.19 1.26
C ASN A 478 28.80 -16.63 2.32
N GLY A 479 29.89 -15.99 1.89
CA GLY A 479 30.89 -15.35 2.76
C GLY A 479 30.97 -13.84 2.50
N SER A 480 32.18 -13.30 2.30
CA SER A 480 32.37 -11.89 1.92
C SER A 480 32.60 -11.66 0.42
N GLN A 481 32.87 -12.73 -0.34
CA GLN A 481 33.16 -12.62 -1.76
C GLN A 481 31.90 -12.41 -2.60
N PHE A 482 32.02 -11.62 -3.66
CA PHE A 482 30.94 -11.34 -4.62
C PHE A 482 31.51 -11.19 -6.04
N PHE A 483 30.64 -11.31 -7.03
CA PHE A 483 30.98 -11.08 -8.43
C PHE A 483 30.01 -10.13 -9.12
N ILE A 484 30.52 -9.45 -10.16
CA ILE A 484 29.75 -8.57 -11.05
C ILE A 484 29.79 -9.16 -12.45
N THR A 485 28.62 -9.34 -13.06
CA THR A 485 28.49 -9.94 -14.39
C THR A 485 28.79 -8.96 -15.52
N TYR A 486 29.44 -9.44 -16.58
CA TYR A 486 29.71 -8.66 -17.79
C TYR A 486 28.59 -8.78 -18.84
N SER A 487 27.76 -9.80 -18.76
CA SER A 487 26.67 -10.04 -19.70
C SER A 487 25.56 -10.87 -19.04
N LYS A 488 24.48 -11.17 -19.77
CA LYS A 488 23.39 -12.02 -19.30
C LYS A 488 23.89 -13.45 -18.98
N GLN A 489 23.64 -13.95 -17.77
CA GLN A 489 24.09 -15.27 -17.29
C GLN A 489 22.95 -16.12 -16.66
N PRO A 490 21.93 -16.55 -17.43
CA PRO A 490 20.72 -17.18 -16.85
C PRO A 490 21.00 -18.52 -16.16
N HIS A 491 22.10 -19.18 -16.51
CA HIS A 491 22.51 -20.45 -15.91
C HIS A 491 22.97 -20.33 -14.45
N LEU A 492 23.16 -19.09 -13.96
CA LEU A 492 23.46 -18.75 -12.57
C LEU A 492 22.20 -18.45 -11.74
N ASP A 493 21.05 -18.25 -12.38
CA ASP A 493 19.79 -17.96 -11.69
C ASP A 493 19.41 -19.11 -10.75
N MET A 494 18.89 -18.77 -9.56
CA MET A 494 18.53 -19.72 -8.50
C MET A 494 19.70 -20.59 -7.99
N LYS A 495 20.95 -20.21 -8.29
CA LYS A 495 22.17 -20.83 -7.74
C LYS A 495 23.02 -19.88 -6.91
N TYR A 496 22.87 -18.58 -7.17
CA TYR A 496 23.59 -17.52 -6.47
C TYR A 496 22.61 -16.46 -6.00
N THR A 497 22.84 -15.94 -4.80
CA THR A 497 22.07 -14.85 -4.22
C THR A 497 22.41 -13.54 -4.94
N ILE A 498 21.47 -13.03 -5.74
CA ILE A 498 21.57 -11.73 -6.41
C ILE A 498 21.17 -10.66 -5.39
N PHE A 499 22.10 -9.83 -4.94
CA PHE A 499 21.84 -8.84 -3.88
C PHE A 499 22.01 -7.39 -4.34
N GLY A 500 22.36 -7.15 -5.61
CA GLY A 500 22.42 -5.81 -6.14
C GLY A 500 22.66 -5.74 -7.65
N ARG A 501 22.80 -4.50 -8.15
CA ARG A 501 23.19 -4.21 -9.53
C ARG A 501 24.03 -2.94 -9.63
N LEU A 502 24.89 -2.87 -10.64
CA LEU A 502 25.57 -1.66 -11.05
C LEU A 502 24.56 -0.66 -11.63
N ILE A 503 24.61 0.58 -11.15
CA ILE A 503 23.76 1.68 -11.59
C ILE A 503 24.56 2.85 -12.20
N ASP A 504 25.86 2.92 -11.93
CA ASP A 504 26.79 3.89 -12.51
C ASP A 504 28.23 3.33 -12.53
N GLY A 505 29.09 3.85 -13.40
CA GLY A 505 30.48 3.37 -13.57
C GLY A 505 30.63 2.18 -14.52
N PHE A 506 29.77 2.08 -15.54
CA PHE A 506 29.85 1.00 -16.54
C PHE A 506 31.15 1.06 -17.36
N GLU A 507 31.72 2.24 -17.58
CA GLU A 507 33.03 2.43 -18.21
C GLU A 507 34.19 1.85 -17.37
N THR A 508 34.08 1.90 -16.05
CA THR A 508 35.03 1.22 -15.14
C THR A 508 34.89 -0.29 -15.29
N LEU A 509 33.67 -0.81 -15.34
CA LEU A 509 33.40 -2.23 -15.56
C LEU A 509 33.93 -2.69 -16.94
N ASP A 510 33.77 -1.88 -17.98
CA ASP A 510 34.32 -2.12 -19.32
C ASP A 510 35.85 -2.14 -19.33
N SER A 511 36.47 -1.26 -18.54
CA SER A 511 37.92 -1.19 -18.41
C SER A 511 38.46 -2.42 -17.67
N LEU A 512 37.78 -2.84 -16.60
CA LEU A 512 38.07 -4.08 -15.86
C LEU A 512 38.02 -5.31 -16.78
N GLU A 513 37.02 -5.42 -17.66
CA GLU A 513 36.86 -6.58 -18.55
C GLU A 513 38.02 -6.74 -19.55
N LYS A 514 38.66 -5.63 -19.94
CA LYS A 514 39.75 -5.59 -20.93
C LYS A 514 41.13 -5.87 -20.33
N VAL A 515 41.23 -6.01 -19.02
CA VAL A 515 42.51 -6.21 -18.33
C VAL A 515 43.08 -7.57 -18.74
N PRO A 516 44.36 -7.64 -19.16
CA PRO A 516 45.03 -8.91 -19.43
C PRO A 516 45.01 -9.84 -18.22
N VAL A 517 44.67 -11.11 -18.44
CA VAL A 517 44.59 -12.12 -17.39
C VAL A 517 45.47 -13.32 -17.73
N ASN A 518 45.98 -13.97 -16.70
CA ASN A 518 46.65 -15.25 -16.84
C ASN A 518 45.65 -16.29 -17.42
N PRO A 519 45.95 -16.93 -18.57
CA PRO A 519 45.01 -17.82 -19.23
C PRO A 519 44.64 -19.09 -18.44
N GLN A 520 45.47 -19.50 -17.47
CA GLN A 520 45.25 -20.73 -16.72
C GLN A 520 44.30 -20.54 -15.53
N ASN A 521 44.36 -19.38 -14.86
CA ASN A 521 43.62 -19.14 -13.62
C ASN A 521 42.73 -17.88 -13.66
N TYR A 522 42.73 -17.14 -14.77
CA TYR A 522 41.95 -15.92 -14.97
C TYR A 522 42.25 -14.81 -13.94
N ARG A 523 43.42 -14.85 -13.30
CA ARG A 523 43.88 -13.77 -12.43
C ARG A 523 44.41 -12.61 -13.29
N PRO A 524 44.03 -11.36 -13.03
CA PRO A 524 44.63 -10.20 -13.68
C PRO A 524 46.15 -10.19 -13.58
N GLU A 525 46.84 -9.92 -14.69
CA GLU A 525 48.31 -9.80 -14.73
C GLU A 525 48.79 -8.55 -13.99
N THR A 526 47.97 -7.50 -14.01
CA THR A 526 48.15 -6.30 -13.19
C THR A 526 47.12 -6.32 -12.07
N GLU A 527 47.58 -6.11 -10.83
CA GLU A 527 46.67 -6.05 -9.69
C GLU A 527 45.79 -4.79 -9.75
N ILE A 528 44.49 -5.00 -9.57
CA ILE A 528 43.49 -3.94 -9.51
C ILE A 528 42.73 -4.12 -8.22
N ARG A 529 42.53 -3.01 -7.50
CA ARG A 529 42.02 -3.02 -6.13
C ARG A 529 40.78 -2.16 -5.99
N ILE A 530 39.97 -2.49 -4.98
CA ILE A 530 39.05 -1.55 -4.35
C ILE A 530 39.89 -0.72 -3.39
N ARG A 531 40.00 0.58 -3.62
CA ARG A 531 40.75 1.53 -2.79
C ARG A 531 40.01 1.84 -1.49
N SER A 532 38.73 2.13 -1.63
CA SER A 532 37.82 2.45 -0.53
C SER A 532 36.38 2.25 -0.97
N VAL A 533 35.48 2.24 0.01
CA VAL A 533 34.04 2.11 -0.22
C VAL A 533 33.27 3.26 0.43
N THR A 534 32.39 3.90 -0.34
CA THR A 534 31.46 4.92 0.18
C THR A 534 30.04 4.37 0.22
N ILE A 535 29.41 4.38 1.40
CA ILE A 535 28.01 3.97 1.58
C ILE A 535 27.12 5.20 1.49
N HIS A 536 26.11 5.12 0.61
CA HIS A 536 25.11 6.17 0.43
C HIS A 536 23.76 5.70 0.92
N ALA A 537 23.14 6.52 1.78
CA ALA A 537 21.74 6.34 2.17
C ALA A 537 20.74 6.61 1.04
N ASN A 538 21.20 7.11 -0.12
CA ASN A 538 20.38 7.42 -1.31
C ASN A 538 21.14 7.00 -2.59
N PRO A 539 20.53 6.24 -3.52
CA PRO A 539 21.19 5.74 -4.72
C PRO A 539 21.58 6.83 -5.73
N LEU A 540 21.02 8.04 -5.59
CA LEU A 540 21.29 9.18 -6.47
C LEU A 540 22.25 10.22 -5.87
N ALA A 541 22.70 10.03 -4.62
CA ALA A 541 23.69 10.92 -4.01
C ALA A 541 25.06 10.69 -4.65
N VAL A 542 25.66 11.73 -5.23
CA VAL A 542 27.01 11.68 -5.83
C VAL A 542 28.06 11.66 -4.72
#